data_AF-A0A259E609-F1
#
_entry.id   AF-A0A259E609-F1
#
_cell.length_a   1.000
_cell.length_b   1.000
_cell.length_c   1.000
_cell.angle_alpha   90.00
_cell.angle_beta   90.00
_cell.angle_gamma   90.00
#
_symmetry.space_group_name_H-M   'P 1'
#
loop_
_entity.id
_entity.type
_entity.pdbx_description
1 polymer ?
#
loop_
_entity_poly.entity_id
_entity_poly.type
_entity_poly.pdbx_seq_one_letter_code
_entity_poly.pdbx_strand_id
1 'polypeptide(L)'
;MPPLDPGAFDGEPLALYNAIPGALLANFNATLLNIKPNGQEVDIVPDVALPGISIRSDLVLSDNAPCNGWKEAATPAIPDPAKQELVVSGRYPARCGEQTLSLNLFEPVVTFDFIFRGLWAEAGGTLSGSTQPGMAPSTPPLLRFASPPLTDVLTSLNKYSNNLMTRNLFLTLGAQAYGAPAMLDKGARAVVAALASRGVSTHKLVLENGAGLSRIERVSATTLNQLLRAAYASPLFSEFESSLPLLAIDGTLKRRFNGSPLAGRAHLKTGTLRDASALAGYVYTASGRRMAFVMLVNHANAKQAQSAQQALLEWAWNDLPVQAGPL
;
A
#
# COMPACT_ATOMS: atom_id res chain seq x y z
N MET A 1 11.57 -14.79 -9.64
CA MET A 1 11.02 -13.70 -10.48
C MET A 1 12.19 -12.89 -11.02
N PRO A 2 12.07 -12.24 -12.19
CA PRO A 2 13.07 -11.28 -12.64
C PRO A 2 13.23 -10.15 -11.61
N PRO A 3 14.40 -9.47 -11.57
CA PRO A 3 14.59 -8.27 -10.76
C PRO A 3 13.50 -7.24 -11.06
N LEU A 4 12.96 -6.62 -10.01
CA LEU A 4 11.97 -5.56 -10.11
C LEU A 4 12.66 -4.24 -9.76
N ASP A 5 12.48 -3.22 -10.59
CA ASP A 5 12.93 -1.86 -10.27
C ASP A 5 11.82 -1.16 -9.47
N PRO A 6 12.05 -0.80 -8.19
CA PRO A 6 11.05 -0.13 -7.38
C PRO A 6 10.77 1.29 -7.87
N GLY A 7 11.69 1.93 -8.59
CA GLY A 7 11.52 3.27 -9.15
C GLY A 7 10.82 3.30 -10.51
N ALA A 8 10.59 2.15 -11.16
CA ALA A 8 10.11 2.11 -12.55
C ALA A 8 8.73 2.79 -12.78
N PHE A 9 7.92 2.90 -11.72
CA PHE A 9 6.57 3.46 -11.83
C PHE A 9 6.54 5.00 -11.88
N ASP A 10 7.31 5.65 -11.01
CA ASP A 10 7.25 7.11 -10.76
C ASP A 10 8.60 7.75 -10.41
N GLY A 11 9.70 6.99 -10.39
CA GLY A 11 11.02 7.47 -10.02
C GLY A 11 11.24 7.60 -8.52
N GLU A 12 10.38 7.02 -7.68
CA GLU A 12 10.49 7.08 -6.21
C GLU A 12 10.88 5.70 -5.61
N PRO A 13 12.09 5.17 -5.86
CA PRO A 13 12.46 3.81 -5.44
C PRO A 13 12.48 3.61 -3.92
N LEU A 14 12.65 4.71 -3.16
CA LEU A 14 12.69 4.69 -1.69
C LEU A 14 11.30 4.82 -1.06
N ALA A 15 10.25 5.07 -1.83
CA ALA A 15 8.90 5.17 -1.31
C ALA A 15 8.38 3.78 -0.87
N LEU A 16 7.80 3.69 0.32
CA LEU A 16 7.30 2.42 0.86
C LEU A 16 6.24 1.75 -0.03
N TYR A 17 5.44 2.52 -0.75
CA TYR A 17 4.42 1.96 -1.64
C TYR A 17 5.02 1.28 -2.88
N ASN A 18 6.31 1.51 -3.17
CA ASN A 18 7.09 0.89 -4.23
C ASN A 18 7.87 -0.36 -3.74
N ALA A 19 7.79 -0.70 -2.45
CA ALA A 19 8.46 -1.87 -1.89
C ALA A 19 8.15 -3.15 -2.70
N ILE A 20 9.20 -3.93 -2.93
CA ILE A 20 9.15 -5.16 -3.73
C ILE A 20 8.63 -6.31 -2.85
N PRO A 21 7.71 -7.15 -3.35
CA PRO A 21 7.26 -8.33 -2.62
C PRO A 21 8.39 -9.33 -2.42
N GLY A 22 8.43 -9.94 -1.24
CA GLY A 22 9.42 -10.94 -0.86
C GLY A 22 8.79 -12.01 0.02
N ALA A 23 9.29 -13.25 -0.12
CA ALA A 23 8.84 -14.37 0.71
C ALA A 23 9.33 -14.26 2.17
N LEU A 24 10.44 -13.56 2.39
CA LEU A 24 10.96 -13.21 3.70
C LEU A 24 10.93 -11.69 3.83
N LEU A 25 10.12 -11.20 4.76
CA LEU A 25 9.85 -9.78 4.90
C LEU A 25 9.59 -9.44 6.36
N ALA A 26 10.15 -8.32 6.81
CA ALA A 26 9.88 -7.72 8.11
C ALA A 26 9.47 -6.26 7.93
N ASN A 27 8.65 -5.75 8.86
CA ASN A 27 8.30 -4.33 8.98
C ASN A 27 7.83 -3.66 7.67
N PHE A 28 7.05 -4.35 6.82
CA PHE A 28 6.63 -3.82 5.51
C PHE A 28 7.78 -3.37 4.59
N ASN A 29 8.97 -3.97 4.76
CA ASN A 29 10.22 -3.55 4.15
C ASN A 29 10.63 -2.10 4.46
N ALA A 30 10.14 -1.55 5.57
CA ALA A 30 10.46 -0.21 6.01
C ALA A 30 11.68 -0.22 6.91
N THR A 31 12.65 0.63 6.58
CA THR A 31 13.66 1.12 7.52
C THR A 31 13.16 2.44 8.10
N LEU A 32 13.15 2.57 9.44
CA LEU A 32 12.70 3.78 10.10
C LEU A 32 13.91 4.63 10.48
N LEU A 33 13.83 5.92 10.18
CA LEU A 33 14.84 6.91 10.49
C LEU A 33 14.19 7.98 11.37
N ASN A 34 14.69 8.13 12.58
CA ASN A 34 14.31 9.19 13.49
C ASN A 34 15.10 10.45 13.14
N ILE A 35 14.38 11.48 12.72
CA ILE A 35 14.90 12.78 12.34
C ILE A 35 14.62 13.74 13.48
N LYS A 36 15.66 14.33 14.06
CA LYS A 36 15.52 15.23 15.21
C LYS A 36 16.41 16.48 15.06
N PRO A 37 15.88 17.68 15.36
CA PRO A 37 16.71 18.87 15.48
C PRO A 37 17.72 18.71 16.63
N ASN A 38 18.97 19.10 16.38
CA ASN A 38 20.05 19.12 17.36
C ASN A 38 20.86 20.41 17.22
N GLY A 39 20.49 21.45 17.99
CA GLY A 39 21.07 22.79 17.83
C GLY A 39 20.75 23.38 16.46
N GLN A 40 21.78 23.58 15.63
CA GLN A 40 21.64 24.07 14.25
C GLN A 40 21.62 22.96 13.19
N GLU A 41 21.81 21.71 13.60
CA GLU A 41 21.88 20.54 12.74
C GLU A 41 20.61 19.68 12.90
N VAL A 42 20.49 18.67 12.03
CA VAL A 42 19.41 17.67 12.10
C VAL A 42 20.06 16.30 12.15
N ASP A 43 19.92 15.61 13.28
CA ASP A 43 20.40 14.24 13.41
C ASP A 43 19.43 13.28 12.72
N ILE A 44 19.98 12.23 12.12
CA ILE A 44 19.21 11.13 11.54
C ILE A 44 19.74 9.83 12.14
N VAL A 45 18.89 9.14 12.89
CA VAL A 45 19.24 7.91 13.61
C VAL A 45 18.33 6.79 13.16
N PRO A 46 18.86 5.66 12.65
CA PRO A 46 18.02 4.53 12.28
C PRO A 46 17.48 3.82 13.53
N ASP A 47 16.29 3.25 13.43
CA ASP A 47 15.66 2.49 14.53
C ASP A 47 16.37 1.17 14.84
N VAL A 48 17.00 0.58 13.83
CA VAL A 48 17.88 -0.59 13.94
C VAL A 48 19.25 -0.27 13.36
N ALA A 49 20.30 -0.91 13.89
CA ALA A 49 21.63 -0.76 13.32
C ALA A 49 21.64 -1.15 11.83
N LEU A 50 22.31 -0.34 11.00
CA LEU A 50 22.50 -0.58 9.56
C LEU A 50 24.00 -0.75 9.26
N PRO A 51 24.58 -1.94 9.52
CA PRO A 51 26.01 -2.17 9.32
C PRO A 51 26.47 -1.87 7.90
N GLY A 52 27.54 -1.09 7.77
CA GLY A 52 28.13 -0.73 6.48
C GLY A 52 27.42 0.44 5.77
N ILE A 53 26.32 0.95 6.32
CA ILE A 53 25.59 2.08 5.75
C ILE A 53 25.94 3.36 6.49
N SER A 54 26.47 4.36 5.77
CA SER A 54 26.61 5.71 6.32
C SER A 54 25.34 6.51 6.07
N ILE A 55 24.96 7.36 7.04
CA ILE A 55 23.82 8.26 6.92
C ILE A 55 24.33 9.69 7.09
N ARG A 56 24.10 10.52 6.08
CA ARG A 56 24.44 11.94 6.09
C ARG A 56 23.19 12.80 6.06
N SER A 57 23.15 13.78 6.95
CA SER A 57 22.11 14.79 6.99
C SER A 57 22.60 16.07 6.31
N ASP A 58 22.03 16.37 5.14
CA ASP A 58 22.19 17.66 4.44
C ASP A 58 20.89 18.49 4.61
N LEU A 59 20.12 18.23 5.68
CA LEU A 59 18.89 18.95 6.01
C LEU A 59 19.21 20.30 6.62
N VAL A 60 18.58 21.35 6.09
CA VAL A 60 18.69 22.71 6.62
C VAL A 60 17.50 22.98 7.54
N LEU A 61 17.80 23.32 8.80
CA LEU A 61 16.76 23.75 9.74
C LEU A 61 16.10 25.04 9.26
N SER A 62 14.78 25.09 9.40
CA SER A 62 13.99 26.27 9.12
C SER A 62 13.22 26.72 10.35
N ASP A 63 13.54 27.92 10.81
CA ASP A 63 12.83 28.57 11.89
C ASP A 63 11.50 29.13 11.38
N ASN A 64 10.42 28.87 12.12
CA ASN A 64 9.05 29.37 11.85
C ASN A 64 8.29 28.73 10.68
N ALA A 65 8.81 27.70 10.02
CA ALA A 65 7.99 26.87 9.14
C ALA A 65 7.03 26.01 9.96
N PRO A 66 5.77 25.81 9.51
CA PRO A 66 4.87 24.86 10.14
C PRO A 66 5.34 23.43 9.83
N CYS A 67 4.98 22.46 10.69
CA CYS A 67 5.44 21.07 10.52
C CYS A 67 4.70 20.30 9.41
N ASN A 68 3.64 20.85 8.84
CA ASN A 68 2.96 20.21 7.71
C ASN A 68 3.86 20.25 6.47
N GLY A 69 3.96 19.11 5.77
CA GLY A 69 4.73 19.04 4.52
C GLY A 69 6.23 18.77 4.70
N TRP A 70 6.71 18.47 5.92
CA TRP A 70 8.13 18.24 6.16
C TRP A 70 8.67 17.04 5.36
N LYS A 71 7.84 16.01 5.17
CA LYS A 71 8.22 14.79 4.42
C LYS A 71 8.50 15.09 2.96
N GLU A 72 7.67 15.94 2.35
CA GLU A 72 7.81 16.39 0.98
C GLU A 72 9.01 17.34 0.79
N ALA A 73 9.44 18.00 1.86
CA ALA A 73 10.61 18.87 1.88
C ALA A 73 11.93 18.14 2.20
N ALA A 74 11.87 16.87 2.62
CA ALA A 74 13.01 16.02 2.88
C ALA A 74 13.20 15.02 1.74
N THR A 75 14.36 15.08 1.09
CA THR A 75 14.67 14.27 -0.10
C THR A 75 15.76 13.26 0.25
N PRO A 76 15.40 12.01 0.57
CA PRO A 76 16.35 10.92 0.73
C PRO A 76 16.85 10.44 -0.65
N ALA A 77 18.15 10.18 -0.75
CA ALA A 77 18.78 9.64 -1.95
C ALA A 77 19.99 8.77 -1.59
N ILE A 78 20.31 7.84 -2.48
CA ILE A 78 21.57 7.09 -2.47
C ILE A 78 22.36 7.57 -3.69
N PRO A 79 23.22 8.61 -3.57
CA PRO A 79 23.83 9.27 -4.72
C PRO A 79 24.75 8.35 -5.52
N ASP A 80 25.42 7.44 -4.82
CA ASP A 80 26.29 6.43 -5.40
C ASP A 80 25.94 5.07 -4.79
N PRO A 81 25.29 4.17 -5.55
CA PRO A 81 24.94 2.83 -5.08
C PRO A 81 26.15 2.01 -4.61
N ALA A 82 27.37 2.33 -5.04
CA ALA A 82 28.58 1.65 -4.62
C ALA A 82 29.11 2.12 -3.25
N LYS A 83 28.73 3.32 -2.80
CA LYS A 83 29.24 3.93 -1.56
C LYS A 83 28.43 3.64 -0.31
N GLN A 84 27.31 2.92 -0.43
CA GLN A 84 26.44 2.56 0.69
C GLN A 84 26.11 3.75 1.63
N GLU A 85 25.90 4.93 1.04
CA GLU A 85 25.61 6.17 1.77
C GLU A 85 24.18 6.63 1.48
N LEU A 86 23.38 6.82 2.54
CA LEU A 86 22.09 7.50 2.48
C LEU A 86 22.30 8.98 2.80
N VAL A 87 21.88 9.84 1.88
CA VAL A 87 21.89 11.29 2.06
C VAL A 87 20.46 11.79 2.13
N VAL A 88 20.11 12.53 3.18
CA VAL A 88 18.82 13.21 3.28
C VAL A 88 19.05 14.72 3.20
N SER A 89 18.52 15.34 2.15
CA SER A 89 18.69 16.76 1.87
C SER A 89 17.36 17.52 1.93
N GLY A 90 17.40 18.84 1.98
CA GLY A 90 16.21 19.69 1.90
C GLY A 90 16.01 20.52 3.17
N ARG A 91 14.75 20.73 3.57
CA ARG A 91 14.41 21.60 4.71
C ARG A 91 13.65 20.85 5.78
N TYR A 92 14.00 21.11 7.04
CA TYR A 92 13.31 20.53 8.19
C TYR A 92 12.83 21.64 9.16
N PRO A 93 11.51 21.76 9.43
CA PRO A 93 11.03 22.73 10.41
C PRO A 93 11.45 22.36 11.82
N ALA A 94 12.15 23.25 12.54
CA ALA A 94 12.58 22.97 13.92
C ALA A 94 11.40 22.63 14.85
N ARG A 95 10.23 23.24 14.58
CA ARG A 95 8.97 22.99 15.33
C ARG A 95 8.39 21.58 15.14
N CYS A 96 8.89 20.79 14.18
CA CYS A 96 8.48 19.40 14.05
C CYS A 96 8.92 18.53 15.22
N GLY A 97 9.96 18.94 15.96
CA GLY A 97 10.60 18.08 16.96
C GLY A 97 11.12 16.81 16.30
N GLU A 98 11.09 15.71 17.03
CA GLU A 98 11.43 14.39 16.49
C GLU A 98 10.30 13.86 15.61
N GLN A 99 10.65 13.36 14.42
CA GLN A 99 9.73 12.72 13.49
C GLN A 99 10.36 11.46 12.89
N THR A 100 9.52 10.53 12.46
CA THR A 100 9.98 9.30 11.81
C THR A 100 9.75 9.37 10.30
N LEU A 101 10.85 9.19 9.55
CA LEU A 101 10.84 8.95 8.11
C LEU A 101 10.95 7.43 7.88
N SER A 102 10.12 6.89 6.98
CA SER A 102 10.11 5.45 6.69
C SER A 102 10.44 5.25 5.23
N LEU A 103 11.46 4.43 4.95
CA LEU A 103 12.02 4.26 3.60
C LEU A 103 12.13 2.80 3.20
N ASN A 104 11.93 2.53 1.91
CA ASN A 104 12.24 1.27 1.25
C ASN A 104 13.71 1.30 0.80
N LEU A 105 14.65 1.09 1.73
CA LEU A 105 16.09 1.26 1.45
C LEU A 105 16.73 0.03 0.79
N PHE A 106 16.33 -1.17 1.21
CA PHE A 106 16.97 -2.41 0.80
C PHE A 106 15.97 -3.44 0.28
N GLU A 107 16.48 -4.45 -0.40
CA GLU A 107 15.71 -5.64 -0.75
C GLU A 107 15.16 -6.33 0.52
N PRO A 108 13.96 -6.95 0.47
CA PRO A 108 13.30 -7.54 1.64
C PRO A 108 14.15 -8.45 2.52
N VAL A 109 15.01 -9.26 1.91
CA VAL A 109 15.89 -10.19 2.63
C VAL A 109 16.99 -9.45 3.42
N VAL A 110 17.51 -8.35 2.87
CA VAL A 110 18.53 -7.53 3.53
C VAL A 110 17.91 -6.75 4.69
N THR A 111 16.75 -6.14 4.47
CA THR A 111 15.99 -5.46 5.53
C THR A 111 15.66 -6.41 6.67
N PHE A 112 15.22 -7.64 6.35
CA PHE A 112 14.98 -8.67 7.36
C PHE A 112 16.24 -9.00 8.15
N ASP A 113 17.39 -9.18 7.49
CA ASP A 113 18.65 -9.51 8.16
C ASP A 113 19.08 -8.41 9.14
N PHE A 114 19.02 -7.14 8.73
CA PHE A 114 19.33 -6.01 9.60
C PHE A 114 18.42 -5.94 10.82
N ILE A 115 17.10 -6.06 10.62
CA ILE A 115 16.14 -6.06 11.73
C ILE A 115 16.39 -7.24 12.67
N PHE A 116 16.55 -8.45 12.12
CA PHE A 116 16.73 -9.66 12.92
C PHE A 116 18.02 -9.60 13.74
N ARG A 117 19.15 -9.23 13.12
CA ARG A 117 20.44 -9.11 13.81
C ARG A 117 20.44 -8.00 14.84
N GLY A 118 19.85 -6.85 14.51
CA GLY A 118 19.70 -5.72 15.44
C GLY A 118 18.95 -6.13 16.70
N LEU A 119 17.73 -6.66 16.54
CA LEU A 119 16.90 -7.11 17.65
C LEU A 119 17.53 -8.27 18.43
N TRP A 120 18.23 -9.20 17.75
CA TRP A 120 18.93 -10.29 18.42
C TRP A 120 20.09 -9.79 19.30
N ALA A 121 20.87 -8.82 18.81
CA ALA A 121 21.95 -8.20 19.57
C ALA A 121 21.42 -7.42 20.78
N GLU A 122 20.33 -6.67 20.62
CA GLU A 122 19.64 -5.96 21.71
C GLU A 122 19.13 -6.93 22.79
N ALA A 123 18.70 -8.13 22.40
CA ALA A 123 18.32 -9.20 23.32
C ALA A 123 19.52 -9.90 24.00
N GLY A 124 20.76 -9.44 23.77
CA GLY A 124 21.99 -10.02 24.31
C GLY A 124 22.52 -11.22 23.53
N GLY A 125 21.93 -11.53 22.38
CA GLY A 125 22.37 -12.59 21.49
C GLY A 125 23.60 -12.21 20.66
N THR A 126 24.35 -13.21 20.21
CA THR A 126 25.48 -13.03 19.28
C THR A 126 25.29 -13.88 18.03
N LEU A 127 25.60 -13.31 16.86
CA LEU A 127 25.61 -14.00 15.56
C LEU A 127 26.86 -13.58 14.79
N SER A 128 27.77 -14.53 14.58
CA SER A 128 28.98 -14.33 13.78
C SER A 128 28.77 -14.71 12.31
N GLY A 129 29.63 -14.21 11.42
CA GLY A 129 29.56 -14.46 9.98
C GLY A 129 28.46 -13.68 9.25
N SER A 130 28.39 -13.89 7.93
CA SER A 130 27.44 -13.23 7.02
C SER A 130 26.19 -14.08 6.77
N THR A 131 25.04 -13.43 6.63
CA THR A 131 23.82 -14.08 6.16
C THR A 131 23.93 -14.39 4.67
N GLN A 132 23.56 -15.61 4.27
CA GLN A 132 23.57 -16.04 2.87
C GLN A 132 22.18 -16.55 2.46
N PRO A 133 21.72 -16.22 1.24
CA PRO A 133 20.53 -16.84 0.67
C PRO A 133 20.75 -18.35 0.52
N GLY A 134 19.75 -19.14 0.91
CA GLY A 134 19.82 -20.59 0.80
C GLY A 134 18.47 -21.25 0.98
N MET A 135 18.38 -22.51 0.57
CA MET A 135 17.24 -23.34 0.95
C MET A 135 17.31 -23.64 2.44
N ALA A 136 16.16 -23.61 3.11
CA ALA A 136 16.07 -24.03 4.49
C ALA A 136 16.52 -25.49 4.64
N PRO A 137 17.26 -25.84 5.71
CA PRO A 137 17.63 -27.22 5.98
C PRO A 137 16.39 -28.08 6.25
N SER A 138 16.52 -29.41 6.16
CA SER A 138 15.46 -30.36 6.48
C SER A 138 15.18 -30.49 7.98
N THR A 139 15.99 -29.85 8.83
CA THR A 139 15.81 -29.85 10.28
C THR A 139 14.54 -29.09 10.67
N PRO A 140 13.80 -29.53 11.71
CA PRO A 140 12.67 -28.78 12.22
C PRO A 140 13.11 -27.37 12.65
N PRO A 141 12.30 -26.33 12.38
CA PRO A 141 12.63 -24.98 12.80
C PRO A 141 12.53 -24.87 14.32
N LEU A 142 13.45 -24.10 14.91
CA LEU A 142 13.45 -23.79 16.34
C LEU A 142 12.20 -23.01 16.76
N LEU A 143 11.77 -22.06 15.91
CA LEU A 143 10.62 -21.19 16.15
C LEU A 143 9.71 -21.19 14.91
N ARG A 144 8.40 -21.08 15.16
CA ARG A 144 7.38 -20.91 14.12
C ARG A 144 6.44 -19.80 14.55
N PHE A 145 6.18 -18.86 13.64
CA PHE A 145 5.24 -17.77 13.84
C PHE A 145 4.11 -17.93 12.85
N ALA A 146 2.88 -17.98 13.36
CA ALA A 146 1.69 -17.91 12.50
C ALA A 146 1.38 -16.44 12.22
N SER A 147 0.95 -16.15 10.99
CA SER A 147 0.36 -14.84 10.69
C SER A 147 -0.99 -14.71 11.41
N PRO A 148 -1.50 -13.48 11.55
CA PRO A 148 -2.93 -13.29 11.80
C PRO A 148 -3.79 -14.01 10.74
N PRO A 149 -5.07 -14.28 11.04
CA PRO A 149 -6.02 -14.79 10.06
C PRO A 149 -6.06 -13.93 8.79
N LEU A 150 -6.34 -14.56 7.65
CA LEU A 150 -6.38 -13.86 6.36
C LEU A 150 -7.39 -12.69 6.35
N THR A 151 -8.49 -12.78 7.10
CA THR A 151 -9.48 -11.70 7.24
C THR A 151 -8.88 -10.41 7.82
N ASP A 152 -7.99 -10.53 8.81
CA ASP A 152 -7.36 -9.39 9.47
C ASP A 152 -6.29 -8.77 8.55
N VAL A 153 -5.57 -9.64 7.84
CA VAL A 153 -4.61 -9.24 6.80
C VAL A 153 -5.33 -8.48 5.68
N LEU A 154 -6.46 -8.99 5.18
CA LEU A 154 -7.27 -8.35 4.14
C LEU A 154 -7.88 -7.03 4.61
N THR A 155 -8.30 -6.94 5.87
CA THR A 155 -8.77 -5.69 6.47
C THR A 155 -7.67 -4.64 6.45
N SER A 156 -6.48 -4.96 6.96
CA SER A 156 -5.34 -4.02 6.95
C SER A 156 -4.94 -3.63 5.52
N LEU A 157 -4.91 -4.61 4.61
CA LEU A 157 -4.61 -4.40 3.18
C LEU A 157 -5.59 -3.40 2.56
N ASN A 158 -6.90 -3.60 2.73
CA ASN A 158 -7.92 -2.76 2.10
C ASN A 158 -8.06 -1.39 2.78
N LYS A 159 -8.07 -1.34 4.11
CA LYS A 159 -8.18 -0.09 4.88
C LYS A 159 -7.05 0.88 4.57
N TYR A 160 -5.82 0.37 4.48
CA TYR A 160 -4.62 1.20 4.26
C TYR A 160 -4.10 1.18 2.82
N SER A 161 -4.75 0.44 1.92
CA SER A 161 -4.32 0.30 0.52
C SER A 161 -2.87 -0.16 0.38
N ASN A 162 -2.49 -1.19 1.14
CA ASN A 162 -1.09 -1.60 1.23
C ASN A 162 -0.63 -2.40 -0.01
N ASN A 163 0.20 -1.77 -0.85
CA ASN A 163 0.69 -2.35 -2.09
C ASN A 163 1.52 -3.62 -1.87
N LEU A 164 2.45 -3.58 -0.90
CA LEU A 164 3.34 -4.69 -0.62
C LEU A 164 2.57 -5.94 -0.19
N MET A 165 1.61 -5.79 0.72
CA MET A 165 0.72 -6.88 1.13
C MET A 165 -0.08 -7.42 -0.05
N THR A 166 -0.59 -6.54 -0.90
CA THR A 166 -1.39 -6.92 -2.08
C THR A 166 -0.56 -7.71 -3.09
N ARG A 167 0.68 -7.27 -3.39
CA ARG A 167 1.60 -7.97 -4.29
C ARG A 167 2.00 -9.34 -3.73
N ASN A 168 2.25 -9.45 -2.42
CA ASN A 168 2.52 -10.73 -1.77
C ASN A 168 1.31 -11.67 -1.86
N LEU A 169 0.10 -11.19 -1.54
CA LEU A 169 -1.12 -11.99 -1.68
C LEU A 169 -1.31 -12.47 -3.12
N PHE A 170 -1.14 -11.58 -4.10
CA PHE A 170 -1.26 -11.91 -5.53
C PHE A 170 -0.30 -13.03 -5.94
N LEU A 171 0.95 -12.97 -5.50
CA LEU A 171 1.95 -14.01 -5.73
C LEU A 171 1.61 -15.32 -5.00
N THR A 172 1.12 -15.24 -3.76
CA THR A 172 0.66 -16.40 -2.99
C THR A 172 -0.50 -17.11 -3.68
N LEU A 173 -1.49 -16.38 -4.20
CA LEU A 173 -2.61 -16.96 -4.95
C LEU A 173 -2.11 -17.77 -6.15
N GLY A 174 -1.16 -17.22 -6.91
CA GLY A 174 -0.55 -17.90 -8.04
C GLY A 174 0.23 -19.16 -7.64
N ALA A 175 1.02 -19.08 -6.58
CA ALA A 175 1.81 -20.21 -6.08
C ALA A 175 0.93 -21.33 -5.50
N GLN A 176 -0.18 -20.98 -4.84
CA GLN A 176 -1.13 -21.96 -4.30
C GLN A 176 -1.90 -22.66 -5.42
N ALA A 177 -2.30 -21.92 -6.46
CA ALA A 177 -3.06 -22.49 -7.58
C ALA A 177 -2.19 -23.30 -8.57
N TYR A 178 -0.93 -22.90 -8.77
CA TYR A 178 -0.09 -23.42 -9.86
C TYR A 178 1.32 -23.86 -9.41
N GLY A 179 1.53 -24.04 -8.11
CA GLY A 179 2.81 -24.45 -7.51
C GLY A 179 3.89 -23.38 -7.49
N ALA A 180 4.95 -23.63 -6.74
CA ALA A 180 6.15 -22.79 -6.70
C ALA A 180 6.96 -22.88 -8.02
N PRO A 181 7.82 -21.89 -8.34
CA PRO A 181 7.95 -20.59 -7.67
C PRO A 181 6.74 -19.70 -7.93
N ALA A 182 6.55 -18.71 -7.05
CA ALA A 182 5.56 -17.65 -7.25
C ALA A 182 5.95 -16.76 -8.45
N MET A 183 4.98 -16.45 -9.30
CA MET A 183 5.17 -15.64 -10.50
C MET A 183 3.93 -14.76 -10.76
N LEU A 184 4.13 -13.60 -11.37
CA LEU A 184 3.06 -12.63 -11.63
C LEU A 184 1.98 -13.19 -12.58
N ASP A 185 2.38 -13.93 -13.61
CA ASP A 185 1.47 -14.58 -14.56
C ASP A 185 0.58 -15.62 -13.87
N LYS A 186 1.14 -16.40 -12.93
CA LYS A 186 0.38 -17.34 -12.11
C LYS A 186 -0.65 -16.61 -11.23
N GLY A 187 -0.25 -15.49 -10.63
CA GLY A 187 -1.17 -14.64 -9.85
C GLY A 187 -2.32 -14.11 -10.70
N ALA A 188 -2.02 -13.57 -11.89
CA ALA A 188 -3.01 -13.03 -12.82
C ALA A 188 -4.02 -14.12 -13.24
N ARG A 189 -3.51 -15.29 -13.62
CA ARG A 189 -4.34 -16.45 -13.99
C ARG A 189 -5.24 -16.91 -12.85
N ALA A 190 -4.74 -16.93 -11.61
CA ALA A 190 -5.51 -17.34 -10.44
C ALA A 190 -6.67 -16.37 -10.20
N VAL A 191 -6.43 -15.06 -10.29
CA VAL A 191 -7.48 -14.03 -10.15
C VAL A 191 -8.49 -14.13 -11.29
N VAL A 192 -8.06 -14.25 -12.54
CA VAL A 192 -8.94 -14.38 -13.71
C VAL A 192 -9.84 -15.61 -13.58
N ALA A 193 -9.29 -16.77 -13.20
CA ALA A 193 -10.05 -17.99 -12.99
C ALA A 193 -11.09 -17.83 -11.86
N ALA A 194 -10.72 -17.17 -10.75
CA ALA A 194 -11.61 -16.92 -9.64
C ALA A 194 -12.76 -15.94 -9.97
N LEU A 195 -12.51 -14.95 -10.82
CA LEU A 195 -13.53 -14.02 -11.31
C LEU A 195 -14.48 -14.71 -12.29
N ALA A 196 -13.93 -15.47 -13.25
CA ALA A 196 -14.70 -16.18 -14.25
C ALA A 196 -15.65 -17.22 -13.63
N SER A 197 -15.18 -17.97 -12.61
CA SER A 197 -16.02 -18.94 -11.89
C SER A 197 -17.19 -18.31 -11.13
N ARG A 198 -17.17 -16.99 -10.93
CA ARG A 198 -18.24 -16.20 -10.31
C ARG A 198 -19.07 -15.40 -11.32
N GLY A 199 -18.90 -15.69 -12.61
CA GLY A 199 -19.63 -15.00 -13.69
C GLY A 199 -19.21 -13.54 -13.90
N VAL A 200 -18.04 -13.12 -13.40
CA VAL A 200 -17.50 -11.77 -13.62
C VAL A 200 -16.72 -11.75 -14.93
N SER A 201 -17.04 -10.82 -15.83
CA SER A 201 -16.35 -10.72 -17.11
C SER A 201 -14.91 -10.21 -16.94
N THR A 202 -13.96 -10.94 -17.51
CA THR A 202 -12.52 -10.61 -17.47
C THR A 202 -11.99 -10.09 -18.82
N HIS A 203 -12.86 -9.88 -19.82
CA HIS A 203 -12.44 -9.55 -21.19
C HIS A 203 -11.59 -8.26 -21.31
N LYS A 204 -11.89 -7.25 -20.48
CA LYS A 204 -11.16 -5.96 -20.44
C LYS A 204 -10.20 -5.85 -19.26
N LEU A 205 -9.96 -6.95 -18.56
CA LEU A 205 -9.13 -6.97 -17.36
C LEU A 205 -7.66 -7.17 -17.76
N VAL A 206 -6.81 -6.22 -17.40
CA VAL A 206 -5.35 -6.35 -17.49
C VAL A 206 -4.82 -6.27 -16.07
N LEU A 207 -4.15 -7.33 -15.62
CA LEU A 207 -3.54 -7.47 -14.29
C LEU A 207 -2.04 -7.68 -14.46
N GLU A 208 -1.23 -6.85 -13.81
CA GLU A 208 0.23 -7.01 -13.80
C GLU A 208 0.72 -7.44 -12.43
N ASN A 209 0.33 -6.71 -11.37
CA ASN A 209 0.92 -6.88 -10.05
C ASN A 209 -0.13 -6.96 -8.92
N GLY A 210 -1.40 -6.68 -9.22
CA GLY A 210 -2.53 -6.83 -8.31
C GLY A 210 -2.73 -5.64 -7.36
N ALA A 211 -1.77 -4.73 -7.23
CA ALA A 211 -1.84 -3.58 -6.31
C ALA A 211 -2.42 -2.31 -6.94
N GLY A 212 -2.58 -2.23 -8.27
CA GLY A 212 -3.05 -1.01 -8.92
C GLY A 212 -1.94 0.01 -9.18
N LEU A 213 -0.68 -0.35 -8.93
CA LEU A 213 0.49 0.52 -9.14
C LEU A 213 0.94 0.53 -10.61
N SER A 214 0.45 -0.41 -11.42
CA SER A 214 0.87 -0.49 -12.82
C SER A 214 0.14 0.52 -13.71
N ARG A 215 0.87 1.18 -14.62
CA ARG A 215 0.25 2.03 -15.67
C ARG A 215 -0.41 1.22 -16.78
N ILE A 216 -0.17 -0.09 -16.88
CA ILE A 216 -0.79 -0.96 -17.89
C ILE A 216 -2.05 -1.66 -17.39
N GLU A 217 -2.32 -1.65 -16.08
CA GLU A 217 -3.51 -2.28 -15.51
C GLU A 217 -4.79 -1.63 -16.02
N ARG A 218 -5.80 -2.44 -16.35
CA ARG A 218 -7.07 -1.99 -16.91
C ARG A 218 -8.22 -2.75 -16.27
N VAL A 219 -9.27 -2.04 -15.91
CA VAL A 219 -10.54 -2.62 -15.46
C VAL A 219 -11.67 -1.66 -15.86
N SER A 220 -12.83 -2.22 -16.19
CA SER A 220 -14.02 -1.42 -16.48
C SER A 220 -14.89 -1.22 -15.22
N ALA A 221 -15.65 -0.12 -15.18
CA ALA A 221 -16.62 0.10 -14.11
C ALA A 221 -17.66 -1.03 -14.05
N THR A 222 -18.07 -1.57 -15.21
CA THR A 222 -18.96 -2.73 -15.31
C THR A 222 -18.36 -3.97 -14.67
N THR A 223 -17.08 -4.28 -14.94
CA THR A 223 -16.38 -5.43 -14.34
C THR A 223 -16.30 -5.30 -12.82
N LEU A 224 -15.97 -4.11 -12.30
CA LEU A 224 -15.95 -3.87 -10.85
C LEU A 224 -17.35 -3.97 -10.23
N ASN A 225 -18.39 -3.47 -10.91
CA ASN A 225 -19.76 -3.62 -10.45
C ASN A 225 -20.19 -5.10 -10.40
N GLN A 226 -19.86 -5.88 -11.44
CA GLN A 226 -20.09 -7.33 -11.45
C GLN A 226 -19.36 -8.03 -10.30
N LEU A 227 -18.10 -7.67 -10.03
CA LEU A 227 -17.34 -8.18 -8.88
C LEU A 227 -18.03 -7.86 -7.56
N LEU A 228 -18.45 -6.61 -7.35
CA LEU A 228 -19.16 -6.21 -6.13
C LEU A 228 -20.49 -6.97 -5.96
N ARG A 229 -21.24 -7.18 -7.04
CA ARG A 229 -22.48 -7.98 -7.00
C ARG A 229 -22.20 -9.46 -6.70
N ALA A 230 -21.14 -10.03 -7.27
CA ALA A 230 -20.72 -11.40 -6.98
C ALA A 230 -20.24 -11.55 -5.54
N ALA A 231 -19.50 -10.57 -5.01
CA ALA A 231 -19.08 -10.53 -3.62
C ALA A 231 -20.28 -10.40 -2.67
N TYR A 232 -21.29 -9.59 -3.01
CA TYR A 232 -22.54 -9.48 -2.25
C TYR A 232 -23.31 -10.79 -2.14
N ALA A 233 -23.32 -11.60 -3.21
CA ALA A 233 -23.96 -12.92 -3.21
C ALA A 233 -23.12 -14.01 -2.50
N SER A 234 -21.90 -13.69 -2.06
CA SER A 234 -21.00 -14.65 -1.43
C SER A 234 -21.31 -14.81 0.08
N PRO A 235 -21.12 -16.01 0.66
CA PRO A 235 -21.16 -16.17 2.11
C PRO A 235 -20.07 -15.38 2.84
N LEU A 236 -19.03 -14.90 2.15
CA LEU A 236 -17.93 -14.10 2.69
C LEU A 236 -18.18 -12.58 2.56
N PHE A 237 -19.42 -12.17 2.25
CA PHE A 237 -19.73 -10.78 1.97
C PHE A 237 -19.43 -9.86 3.17
N SER A 238 -19.79 -10.27 4.38
CA SER A 238 -19.62 -9.45 5.58
C SER A 238 -18.15 -9.14 5.87
N GLU A 239 -17.27 -10.12 5.70
CA GLU A 239 -15.82 -10.01 5.82
C GLU A 239 -15.25 -9.12 4.70
N PHE A 240 -15.74 -9.28 3.47
CA PHE A 240 -15.33 -8.43 2.36
C PHE A 240 -15.73 -6.96 2.59
N GLU A 241 -17.00 -6.70 2.91
CA GLU A 241 -17.53 -5.36 3.14
C GLU A 241 -16.81 -4.66 4.30
N SER A 242 -16.67 -5.34 5.45
CA SER A 242 -15.99 -4.80 6.63
C SER A 242 -14.52 -4.47 6.38
N SER A 243 -13.85 -5.19 5.48
CA SER A 243 -12.45 -4.90 5.11
C SER A 243 -12.30 -3.55 4.37
N LEU A 244 -13.35 -3.06 3.70
CA LEU A 244 -13.31 -1.80 2.95
C LEU A 244 -13.39 -0.58 3.88
N PRO A 245 -12.63 0.51 3.61
CA PRO A 245 -12.73 1.76 4.36
C PRO A 245 -14.17 2.25 4.52
N LEU A 246 -14.54 2.64 5.74
CA LEU A 246 -15.81 3.25 6.08
C LEU A 246 -15.69 4.77 5.97
N LEU A 247 -16.55 5.36 5.15
CA LEU A 247 -16.49 6.77 4.77
C LEU A 247 -16.43 7.70 5.99
N ALA A 248 -15.44 8.61 6.00
CA ALA A 248 -15.17 9.58 7.08
C ALA A 248 -14.87 8.98 8.47
N ILE A 249 -14.63 7.67 8.58
CA ILE A 249 -14.39 6.98 9.85
C ILE A 249 -12.99 6.36 9.90
N ASP A 250 -12.63 5.55 8.90
CA ASP A 250 -11.37 4.80 8.94
C ASP A 250 -10.67 4.71 7.57
N GLY A 251 -9.48 4.08 7.60
CA GLY A 251 -8.66 3.83 6.42
C GLY A 251 -8.36 5.09 5.61
N THR A 252 -8.26 4.91 4.30
CA THR A 252 -7.99 5.99 3.33
C THR A 252 -9.13 7.02 3.20
N LEU A 253 -10.28 6.80 3.84
CA LEU A 253 -11.42 7.70 3.82
C LEU A 253 -11.60 8.50 5.12
N LYS A 254 -10.82 8.21 6.17
CA LYS A 254 -10.96 8.83 7.51
C LYS A 254 -11.00 10.36 7.52
N ARG A 255 -10.28 11.01 6.60
CA ARG A 255 -10.20 12.48 6.49
C ARG A 255 -10.97 13.03 5.28
N ARG A 256 -11.70 12.18 4.56
CA ARG A 256 -12.41 12.55 3.34
C ARG A 256 -13.90 12.65 3.63
N PHE A 257 -14.52 13.71 3.13
CA PHE A 257 -15.95 13.97 3.27
C PHE A 257 -16.40 14.14 4.73
N ASN A 258 -15.51 14.67 5.59
CA ASN A 258 -15.85 14.98 6.97
C ASN A 258 -16.96 16.04 7.04
N GLY A 259 -17.95 15.82 7.90
CA GLY A 259 -19.13 16.68 8.01
C GLY A 259 -20.21 16.41 6.94
N SER A 260 -19.98 15.48 6.00
CA SER A 260 -21.01 15.03 5.06
C SER A 260 -22.05 14.16 5.78
N PRO A 261 -23.35 14.22 5.40
CA PRO A 261 -24.36 13.28 5.90
C PRO A 261 -24.09 11.82 5.51
N LEU A 262 -23.13 11.59 4.59
CA LEU A 262 -22.69 10.27 4.16
C LEU A 262 -21.74 9.58 5.15
N ALA A 263 -21.26 10.27 6.20
CA ALA A 263 -20.34 9.68 7.16
C ALA A 263 -20.89 8.37 7.74
N GLY A 264 -20.12 7.28 7.65
CA GLY A 264 -20.57 5.94 8.07
C GLY A 264 -21.63 5.29 7.16
N ARG A 265 -21.92 5.86 5.98
CA ARG A 265 -22.95 5.35 5.05
C ARG A 265 -22.38 4.69 3.79
N ALA A 266 -21.07 4.50 3.69
CA ALA A 266 -20.47 3.80 2.56
C ALA A 266 -19.17 3.08 2.94
N HIS A 267 -19.01 1.87 2.42
CA HIS A 267 -17.79 1.07 2.46
C HIS A 267 -17.14 1.11 1.08
N LEU A 268 -16.03 1.83 0.92
CA LEU A 268 -15.43 2.07 -0.39
C LEU A 268 -13.92 1.87 -0.37
N LYS A 269 -13.40 1.18 -1.39
CA LYS A 269 -11.98 1.19 -1.72
C LYS A 269 -11.64 2.44 -2.54
N THR A 270 -10.55 3.10 -2.17
CA THR A 270 -9.98 4.21 -2.93
C THR A 270 -8.90 3.73 -3.90
N GLY A 271 -8.75 4.43 -5.03
CA GLY A 271 -7.57 4.36 -5.88
C GLY A 271 -7.16 5.77 -6.31
N THR A 272 -5.87 6.10 -6.17
CA THR A 272 -5.35 7.42 -6.55
C THR A 272 -3.97 7.27 -7.13
N LEU A 273 -3.80 7.69 -8.39
CA LEU A 273 -2.50 7.91 -9.02
C LEU A 273 -2.42 9.38 -9.47
N ARG A 274 -1.32 9.76 -10.14
CA ARG A 274 -1.16 11.11 -10.69
C ARG A 274 -2.33 11.53 -11.60
N ASP A 275 -2.77 10.61 -12.45
CA ASP A 275 -3.72 10.80 -13.55
C ASP A 275 -4.97 9.92 -13.43
N ALA A 276 -5.18 9.29 -12.28
CA ALA A 276 -6.34 8.46 -12.00
C ALA A 276 -6.89 8.69 -10.58
N SER A 277 -8.22 8.67 -10.45
CA SER A 277 -8.93 8.68 -9.17
C SER A 277 -10.16 7.77 -9.23
N ALA A 278 -10.32 6.91 -8.23
CA ALA A 278 -11.34 5.89 -8.22
C ALA A 278 -11.95 5.69 -6.82
N LEU A 279 -13.23 5.34 -6.83
CA LEU A 279 -13.97 4.82 -5.68
C LEU A 279 -14.80 3.62 -6.13
N ALA A 280 -14.75 2.52 -5.38
CA ALA A 280 -15.57 1.35 -5.64
C ALA A 280 -15.97 0.66 -4.33
N GLY A 281 -17.23 0.22 -4.21
CA GLY A 281 -17.72 -0.48 -3.01
C GLY A 281 -19.23 -0.40 -2.87
N TYR A 282 -19.71 -0.20 -1.65
CA TYR A 282 -21.13 -0.19 -1.32
C TYR A 282 -21.56 1.11 -0.64
N VAL A 283 -22.73 1.61 -1.02
CA VAL A 283 -23.39 2.76 -0.40
C VAL A 283 -24.72 2.30 0.19
N TYR A 284 -24.98 2.69 1.43
CA TYR A 284 -26.27 2.49 2.08
C TYR A 284 -27.15 3.69 1.81
N THR A 285 -28.23 3.50 1.06
CA THR A 285 -29.13 4.58 0.68
C THR A 285 -30.01 5.00 1.85
N ALA A 286 -30.55 6.22 1.78
CA ALA A 286 -31.52 6.75 2.75
C ALA A 286 -32.81 5.89 2.82
N SER A 287 -33.16 5.21 1.73
CA SER A 287 -34.26 4.25 1.65
C SER A 287 -33.95 2.88 2.27
N GLY A 288 -32.74 2.67 2.80
CA GLY A 288 -32.34 1.41 3.45
C GLY A 288 -31.83 0.32 2.50
N ARG A 289 -31.60 0.64 1.21
CA ARG A 289 -31.03 -0.30 0.25
C ARG A 289 -29.51 -0.23 0.27
N ARG A 290 -28.86 -1.30 -0.19
CA ARG A 290 -27.42 -1.32 -0.47
C ARG A 290 -27.20 -1.24 -1.97
N MET A 291 -26.41 -0.26 -2.41
CA MET A 291 -26.07 -0.04 -3.81
C MET A 291 -24.60 -0.33 -4.06
N ALA A 292 -24.29 -1.12 -5.09
CA ALA A 292 -22.91 -1.24 -5.59
C ALA A 292 -22.54 0.04 -6.34
N PHE A 293 -21.46 0.68 -5.92
CA PHE A 293 -20.98 1.96 -6.42
C PHE A 293 -19.62 1.79 -7.08
N VAL A 294 -19.44 2.37 -8.27
CA VAL A 294 -18.14 2.43 -8.95
C VAL A 294 -18.03 3.75 -9.70
N MET A 295 -16.94 4.49 -9.44
CA MET A 295 -16.55 5.67 -10.19
C MET A 295 -15.07 5.60 -10.51
N LEU A 296 -14.73 5.68 -11.80
CA LEU A 296 -13.36 5.69 -12.30
C LEU A 296 -13.14 6.98 -13.10
N VAL A 297 -12.17 7.79 -12.71
CA VAL A 297 -11.80 9.04 -13.38
C VAL A 297 -10.35 8.94 -13.83
N ASN A 298 -10.12 8.91 -15.15
CA ASN A 298 -8.78 8.97 -15.74
C ASN A 298 -8.62 10.32 -16.45
N HIS A 299 -7.78 11.18 -15.93
CA HIS A 299 -7.56 12.53 -16.45
C HIS A 299 -6.29 13.15 -15.84
N ALA A 300 -5.63 14.07 -16.55
CA ALA A 300 -4.48 14.81 -16.00
C ALA A 300 -4.81 15.55 -14.69
N ASN A 301 -6.08 15.96 -14.53
CA ASN A 301 -6.62 16.61 -13.33
C ASN A 301 -7.41 15.66 -12.41
N ALA A 302 -7.18 14.35 -12.47
CA ALA A 302 -7.95 13.37 -11.67
C ALA A 302 -7.90 13.64 -10.16
N LYS A 303 -6.87 14.32 -9.65
CA LYS A 303 -6.78 14.77 -8.25
C LYS A 303 -7.94 15.70 -7.84
N GLN A 304 -8.60 16.36 -8.80
CA GLN A 304 -9.75 17.23 -8.56
C GLN A 304 -11.11 16.48 -8.58
N ALA A 305 -11.10 15.16 -8.78
CA ALA A 305 -12.33 14.36 -8.90
C ALA A 305 -13.13 14.25 -7.59
N GLN A 306 -12.62 14.74 -6.46
CA GLN A 306 -13.26 14.55 -5.16
C GLN A 306 -14.67 15.17 -5.10
N SER A 307 -14.90 16.35 -5.69
CA SER A 307 -16.22 16.98 -5.72
C SER A 307 -17.23 16.17 -6.55
N ALA A 308 -16.80 15.65 -7.70
CA ALA A 308 -17.64 14.79 -8.53
C ALA A 308 -17.95 13.44 -7.86
N GLN A 309 -16.95 12.86 -7.16
CA GLN A 309 -17.14 11.67 -6.33
C GLN A 309 -18.14 11.91 -5.20
N GLN A 310 -18.07 13.06 -4.54
CA GLN A 310 -19.04 13.43 -3.51
C GLN A 310 -20.44 13.56 -4.10
N ALA A 311 -20.59 14.30 -5.19
CA ALA A 311 -21.90 14.51 -5.83
C ALA A 311 -22.56 13.18 -6.25
N LEU A 312 -21.78 12.25 -6.82
CA LEU A 312 -22.31 10.94 -7.20
C LEU A 312 -22.66 10.07 -5.97
N LEU A 313 -21.90 10.16 -4.87
CA LEU A 313 -22.23 9.48 -3.63
C LEU A 313 -23.49 10.04 -2.98
N GLU A 314 -23.66 11.37 -2.98
CA GLU A 314 -24.88 12.02 -2.49
C GLU A 314 -26.09 11.67 -3.34
N TRP A 315 -25.92 11.60 -4.67
CA TRP A 315 -26.95 11.10 -5.58
C TRP A 315 -27.35 9.65 -5.26
N ALA A 316 -26.36 8.77 -5.07
CA ALA A 316 -26.59 7.36 -4.75
C ALA A 316 -27.27 7.19 -3.38
N TRP A 317 -26.84 7.96 -2.38
CA TRP A 317 -27.41 7.94 -1.03
C TRP A 317 -28.85 8.40 -0.99
N ASN A 318 -29.18 9.49 -1.69
CA ASN A 318 -30.54 10.01 -1.79
C ASN A 318 -31.49 9.09 -2.59
N ASP A 319 -30.98 7.98 -3.15
CA ASP A 319 -31.73 7.03 -3.97
C ASP A 319 -32.47 7.72 -5.13
N LEU A 320 -31.82 8.72 -5.73
CA LEU A 320 -32.42 9.50 -6.79
C LEU A 320 -32.58 8.64 -8.05
N PRO A 321 -33.69 8.77 -8.79
CA PRO A 321 -33.88 8.03 -10.02
C PRO A 321 -32.81 8.40 -11.05
N VAL A 322 -32.40 7.42 -11.85
CA VAL A 322 -31.56 7.67 -13.03
C VAL A 322 -32.41 8.45 -14.02
N GLN A 323 -32.16 9.75 -14.16
CA GLN A 323 -32.65 10.49 -15.30
C GLN A 323 -31.88 10.00 -16.52
N ALA A 324 -32.55 9.26 -17.41
CA ALA A 324 -31.95 8.87 -18.68
C ALA A 324 -31.70 10.14 -19.50
N GLY A 325 -30.46 10.64 -19.48
CA GLY A 325 -30.00 11.62 -20.46
C GLY A 325 -29.87 10.95 -21.83
N PRO A 326 -30.01 11.70 -22.94
CA PRO A 326 -29.68 11.16 -24.25
C PRO A 326 -28.19 10.81 -24.27
N LEU A 327 -27.88 9.57 -24.66
CA LEU A 327 -26.52 9.09 -24.92
C LEU A 327 -25.93 9.77 -26.15
#